data_AF-A0A7W1BE78-F1
#
_entry.id   AF-A0A7W1BE78-F1
#
_cell.length_a   1.000
_cell.length_b   1.000
_cell.length_c   1.000
_cell.angle_alpha   90.00
_cell.angle_beta   90.00
_cell.angle_gamma   90.00
#
_symmetry.space_group_name_H-M   'P 1'
#
loop_
_entity.id
_entity.type
_entity.pdbx_description
1 polymer ?
#
loop_
_entity_poly.entity_id
_entity_poly.type
_entity_poly.pdbx_seq_one_letter_code
_entity_poly.pdbx_strand_id
1 'polypeptide(L)'
;MELIPRRDGIRRPTMRQVVVVMPSAFTLGNLFFGFWAIVSAFNGNFRLAGWFIVIAGILDMLDGRVARLSNTGTRFGAELDSLVDVISFGVAPALLIYFLDFASAGRFAWILSYIYVTGVALRLARYNVLSAGKPPTAW
;
A
#
# COMPACT_ATOMS: atom_id res chain seq x y z
N MET A 1 -41.33 22.05 36.41
CA MET A 1 -40.08 22.50 37.03
C MET A 1 -39.05 21.42 36.74
N GLU A 2 -38.16 21.74 35.79
CA GLU A 2 -36.92 21.04 35.40
C GLU A 2 -36.98 19.57 34.94
N LEU A 3 -37.09 19.40 33.60
CA LEU A 3 -36.61 18.22 32.90
C LEU A 3 -35.08 18.16 33.05
N ILE A 4 -34.58 17.23 33.86
CA ILE A 4 -33.16 16.94 34.01
C ILE A 4 -32.58 16.61 32.63
N PRO A 5 -31.61 17.37 32.08
CA PRO A 5 -30.96 17.00 30.84
C PRO A 5 -30.15 15.71 31.09
N ARG A 6 -30.45 14.66 30.33
CA ARG A 6 -29.60 13.46 30.27
C ARG A 6 -28.19 13.94 29.90
N ARG A 7 -27.25 13.83 30.85
CA ARG A 7 -25.83 13.97 30.56
C ARG A 7 -25.47 12.86 29.57
N ASP A 8 -25.27 13.25 28.31
CA ASP A 8 -24.62 12.40 27.33
C ASP A 8 -23.21 12.09 27.84
N GLY A 9 -23.08 10.89 28.41
CA GLY A 9 -21.81 10.38 28.89
C GLY A 9 -20.82 10.40 27.74
N ILE A 10 -19.68 11.07 27.97
CA ILE A 10 -18.52 11.10 27.09
C ILE A 10 -18.23 9.66 26.67
N ARG A 11 -18.58 9.32 25.42
CA ARG A 11 -18.32 8.00 24.84
C ARG A 11 -16.80 7.83 24.78
N ARG A 12 -16.26 7.04 25.70
CA ARG A 12 -14.86 6.60 25.63
C ARG A 12 -14.67 5.91 24.26
N PRO A 13 -13.71 6.32 23.42
CA PRO A 13 -13.49 5.67 22.14
C PRO A 13 -13.14 4.21 22.42
N THR A 14 -14.02 3.31 21.98
CA THR A 14 -13.89 1.87 22.17
C THR A 14 -12.64 1.41 21.41
N MET A 15 -11.82 0.53 21.99
CA MET A 15 -10.56 0.00 21.41
C MET A 15 -10.66 -0.46 19.94
N ARG A 16 -11.87 -0.74 19.42
CA ARG A 16 -12.12 -1.01 18.00
C ARG A 16 -11.66 0.12 17.06
N GLN A 17 -11.59 1.38 17.49
CA GLN A 17 -11.18 2.49 16.62
C GLN A 17 -9.65 2.60 16.47
N VAL A 18 -8.87 2.16 17.46
CA VAL A 18 -7.40 2.19 17.38
C VAL A 18 -6.87 1.06 16.48
N VAL A 19 -7.55 -0.08 16.47
CA VAL A 19 -7.17 -1.26 15.66
C VAL A 19 -7.47 -1.05 14.17
N VAL A 20 -8.40 -0.15 13.81
CA VAL A 20 -8.68 0.24 12.41
C VAL A 20 -7.60 1.16 11.84
N VAL A 21 -6.83 1.85 12.68
CA VAL A 21 -5.78 2.80 12.25
C VAL A 21 -4.44 2.10 12.02
N MET A 22 -4.20 0.95 12.67
CA MET A 22 -2.91 0.25 12.60
C MET A 22 -2.54 -0.22 11.19
N PRO A 23 -3.41 -0.89 10.40
CA PRO A 23 -3.06 -1.27 9.03
C PRO A 23 -2.81 -0.04 8.16
N SER A 24 -3.68 0.96 8.22
CA SER A 24 -3.56 2.14 7.37
C SER A 24 -2.30 2.96 7.65
N ALA A 25 -1.83 3.05 8.90
CA ALA A 25 -0.64 3.84 9.23
C ALA A 25 0.63 3.26 8.60
N PHE A 26 0.81 1.95 8.68
CA PHE A 26 1.99 1.33 8.10
C PHE A 26 1.88 1.22 6.58
N THR A 27 0.70 0.92 6.01
CA THR A 27 0.49 0.95 4.56
C THR A 27 0.78 2.34 4.00
N LEU A 28 0.42 3.41 4.71
CA LEU A 28 0.81 4.78 4.36
C LEU A 28 2.32 5.03 4.50
N GLY A 29 2.98 4.38 5.45
CA GLY A 29 4.44 4.36 5.58
C GLY A 29 5.12 3.69 4.39
N ASN A 30 4.64 2.52 3.96
CA ASN A 30 5.09 1.84 2.74
C ASN A 30 4.96 2.79 1.53
N LEU A 31 3.79 3.41 1.36
CA LEU A 31 3.55 4.39 0.29
C LEU A 31 4.55 5.55 0.33
N PHE A 32 4.85 6.08 1.52
CA PHE A 32 5.82 7.15 1.69
C PHE A 32 7.21 6.75 1.20
N PHE A 33 7.71 5.56 1.56
CA PHE A 33 9.01 5.08 1.10
C PHE A 33 9.02 4.78 -0.40
N GLY A 34 7.95 4.19 -0.94
CA GLY A 34 7.80 3.98 -2.39
C GLY A 34 7.83 5.29 -3.18
N PHE A 35 7.11 6.31 -2.71
CA PHE A 35 7.14 7.65 -3.30
C PHE A 35 8.52 8.30 -3.19
N TRP A 36 9.15 8.22 -2.01
CA TRP A 36 10.46 8.80 -1.79
C TRP A 36 11.56 8.12 -2.61
N ALA A 37 11.41 6.82 -2.91
CA ALA A 37 12.26 6.11 -3.85
C ALA A 37 12.17 6.72 -5.26
N ILE A 38 10.96 7.01 -5.74
CA ILE A 38 10.74 7.65 -7.05
C ILE A 38 11.39 9.02 -7.09
N VAL A 39 11.19 9.83 -6.05
CA VAL A 39 11.82 11.17 -5.94
C VAL A 39 13.34 11.06 -5.92
N SER A 40 13.90 10.09 -5.17
CA SER A 40 15.35 9.87 -5.11
C SER A 40 15.91 9.42 -6.47
N ALA A 41 15.18 8.58 -7.20
CA ALA A 41 15.55 8.14 -8.54
C ALA A 41 15.51 9.29 -9.55
N PHE A 42 14.49 10.16 -9.45
CA PHE A 42 14.39 11.37 -10.28
C PHE A 42 15.55 12.35 -10.03
N ASN A 43 16.01 12.47 -8.78
CA ASN A 43 17.19 13.27 -8.42
C ASN A 43 18.53 12.61 -8.81
N GLY A 44 18.51 11.47 -9.50
CA GLY A 44 19.71 10.72 -9.92
C GLY A 44 20.39 9.93 -8.80
N ASN A 45 19.81 9.89 -7.59
CA ASN A 45 20.35 9.11 -6.48
C ASN A 45 19.75 7.70 -6.46
N PHE A 46 20.16 6.89 -7.44
CA PHE A 46 19.65 5.53 -7.65
C PHE A 46 19.99 4.58 -6.49
N ARG A 47 21.10 4.82 -5.79
CA ARG A 47 21.50 4.02 -4.63
C ARG A 47 20.51 4.19 -3.47
N LEU A 48 20.14 5.43 -3.14
CA LEU A 48 19.12 5.69 -2.12
C LEU A 48 17.76 5.18 -2.58
N ALA A 49 17.39 5.40 -3.84
CA ALA A 49 16.13 4.93 -4.39
C ALA A 49 15.95 3.41 -4.23
N GLY A 50 16.98 2.62 -4.56
CA GLY A 50 16.96 1.17 -4.37
C GLY A 50 16.74 0.76 -2.90
N TRP A 51 17.44 1.41 -1.96
CA TRP A 51 17.23 1.16 -0.53
C TRP A 51 15.81 1.48 -0.07
N PHE A 52 15.22 2.58 -0.55
CA PHE A 52 13.85 2.93 -0.21
C PHE A 52 12.83 1.93 -0.75
N ILE A 53 13.03 1.36 -1.95
CA ILE A 53 12.16 0.27 -2.47
C ILE A 53 12.27 -0.97 -1.58
N VAL A 54 13.48 -1.35 -1.14
CA VAL A 54 13.67 -2.50 -0.25
C VAL A 54 12.98 -2.27 1.08
N ILE A 55 13.13 -1.07 1.67
CA ILE A 55 12.48 -0.71 2.94
C ILE A 55 10.96 -0.71 2.81
N ALA A 56 10.43 -0.11 1.73
CA ALA A 56 9.02 -0.12 1.39
C ALA A 56 8.47 -1.56 1.35
N GLY A 57 9.19 -2.46 0.68
CA GLY A 57 8.77 -3.85 0.59
C GLY A 57 8.85 -4.66 1.90
N ILE A 58 9.76 -4.30 2.81
CA ILE A 58 9.82 -4.90 4.15
C ILE A 58 8.62 -4.45 5.00
N LEU A 59 8.26 -3.17 4.93
CA LEU A 59 7.09 -2.59 5.60
C LEU A 59 5.80 -3.22 5.09
N ASP A 60 5.66 -3.34 3.77
CA ASP A 60 4.51 -4.00 3.14
C ASP A 60 4.31 -5.44 3.65
N MET A 61 5.40 -6.20 3.70
CA MET A 61 5.38 -7.59 4.14
C MET A 61 5.05 -7.73 5.63
N LEU A 62 5.36 -6.72 6.44
CA LEU A 62 4.95 -6.64 7.84
C LEU A 62 3.45 -6.33 7.95
N ASP A 63 2.93 -5.40 7.16
CA ASP A 63 1.54 -4.95 7.22
C ASP A 63 0.56 -5.98 6.71
N GLY A 64 0.88 -6.63 5.59
CA GLY A 64 0.08 -7.73 5.08
C GLY A 64 0.00 -8.89 6.07
N ARG A 65 1.00 -9.09 6.94
CA ARG A 65 0.96 -10.10 8.01
C ARG A 65 0.16 -9.62 9.22
N VAL A 66 0.33 -8.37 9.63
CA VAL A 66 -0.41 -7.77 10.76
C VAL A 66 -1.90 -7.64 10.44
N ALA A 67 -2.27 -7.26 9.23
CA ALA A 67 -3.66 -7.18 8.75
C ALA A 67 -4.33 -8.56 8.71
N ARG A 68 -3.60 -9.61 8.30
CA ARG A 68 -4.11 -11.00 8.31
C ARG A 68 -4.27 -11.55 9.74
N LEU A 69 -3.34 -11.24 10.64
CA LEU A 69 -3.36 -11.74 12.02
C LEU A 69 -4.38 -11.01 12.91
N SER A 70 -4.70 -9.76 12.62
CA SER A 70 -5.58 -8.95 13.47
C SER A 70 -7.07 -9.26 13.29
N ASN A 71 -7.50 -9.98 12.25
CA ASN A 71 -8.91 -10.35 11.99
C ASN A 71 -9.90 -9.16 12.08
N THR A 72 -9.37 -7.93 12.00
CA THR A 72 -10.05 -6.63 12.14
C THR A 72 -9.67 -5.68 11.00
N GLY A 73 -9.04 -6.20 9.94
CA GLY A 73 -8.79 -5.45 8.72
C GLY A 73 -10.10 -5.00 8.10
N THR A 74 -10.30 -3.68 8.00
CA THR A 74 -11.45 -3.14 7.30
C THR A 74 -11.30 -3.39 5.80
N ARG A 75 -12.42 -3.55 5.08
CA ARG A 75 -12.42 -3.70 3.61
C ARG A 75 -11.65 -2.57 2.93
N PHE A 76 -11.72 -1.35 3.48
CA PHE A 76 -10.95 -0.20 3.03
C PHE A 76 -9.42 -0.41 3.15
N GLY A 77 -8.95 -0.92 4.29
CA GLY A 77 -7.52 -1.19 4.50
C GLY A 77 -6.96 -2.22 3.53
N ALA A 78 -7.72 -3.28 3.22
CA ALA A 78 -7.31 -4.29 2.26
C ALA A 78 -7.22 -3.76 0.81
N GLU A 79 -8.15 -2.89 0.41
CA GLU A 79 -8.09 -2.20 -0.88
C GLU A 79 -6.92 -1.20 -0.93
N LEU A 80 -6.67 -0.48 0.16
CA LEU A 80 -5.56 0.46 0.27
C LEU A 80 -4.20 -0.25 0.17
N ASP A 81 -4.03 -1.38 0.85
CA ASP A 81 -2.84 -2.25 0.79
C ASP A 81 -2.53 -2.65 -0.66
N SER A 82 -3.54 -3.16 -1.37
CA SER A 82 -3.43 -3.54 -2.78
C SER A 82 -3.04 -2.39 -3.71
N LEU A 83 -3.52 -1.16 -3.44
CA LEU A 83 -3.15 0.03 -4.22
C LEU A 83 -1.71 0.45 -3.94
N VAL A 84 -1.31 0.44 -2.67
CA VAL A 84 0.04 0.83 -2.28
C VAL A 84 1.07 -0.17 -2.79
N ASP A 85 0.76 -1.46 -2.78
CA ASP A 85 1.61 -2.48 -3.37
C ASP A 85 1.96 -2.20 -4.84
N VAL A 86 0.96 -1.79 -5.63
CA VAL A 86 1.17 -1.46 -7.05
C VAL A 86 2.12 -0.28 -7.19
N ILE A 87 2.07 0.69 -6.28
CA ILE A 87 2.95 1.86 -6.27
C ILE A 87 4.37 1.46 -5.86
N SER A 88 4.51 0.78 -4.72
CA SER A 88 5.82 0.42 -4.14
C SER A 88 6.57 -0.65 -4.93
N PHE A 89 5.88 -1.66 -5.47
CA PHE A 89 6.51 -2.77 -6.20
C PHE A 89 6.31 -2.75 -7.71
N GLY A 90 5.35 -1.98 -8.22
CA GLY A 90 5.17 -1.79 -9.66
C GLY A 90 5.81 -0.49 -10.12
N VAL A 91 5.26 0.64 -9.68
CA VAL A 91 5.60 1.97 -10.20
C VAL A 91 7.01 2.40 -9.80
N ALA A 92 7.39 2.28 -8.53
CA ALA A 92 8.70 2.71 -8.04
C ALA A 92 9.88 2.02 -8.75
N PRO A 93 9.95 0.68 -8.88
CA PRO A 93 11.02 0.03 -9.62
C PRO A 93 10.96 0.30 -11.13
N ALA A 94 9.76 0.42 -11.72
CA ALA A 94 9.62 0.74 -13.14
C ALA A 94 10.19 2.13 -13.49
N LEU A 95 9.96 3.11 -12.61
CA LEU A 95 10.51 4.45 -12.75
C LEU A 95 11.99 4.51 -12.40
N LEU A 96 12.45 3.72 -11.41
CA LEU A 96 13.87 3.60 -11.11
C LEU A 96 14.66 3.12 -12.34
N ILE A 97 14.21 2.05 -12.99
CA ILE A 97 14.82 1.54 -14.22
C ILE A 97 14.69 2.56 -15.35
N TYR A 98 13.54 3.26 -15.43
CA TYR A 98 13.35 4.32 -16.42
C TYR A 98 14.40 5.42 -16.31
N PHE A 99 14.64 5.92 -15.10
CA PHE A 99 15.61 6.99 -14.85
C PHE A 99 17.06 6.52 -14.92
N LEU A 100 17.34 5.24 -14.64
CA LEU A 100 18.70 4.67 -14.68
C LEU A 100 19.26 4.56 -16.10
N ASP A 101 18.48 4.02 -17.03
CA ASP A 101 19.02 3.57 -18.34
C ASP A 101 18.19 4.08 -19.52
N PHE A 102 16.90 4.28 -19.31
CA PHE A 102 15.94 4.60 -20.37
C PHE A 102 15.71 6.09 -20.57
N ALA A 103 16.19 6.95 -19.67
CA ALA A 103 16.06 8.41 -19.80
C ALA A 103 16.72 8.93 -21.10
N SER A 104 17.76 8.26 -21.58
CA SER A 104 18.45 8.57 -22.84
C SER A 104 18.03 7.69 -24.02
N ALA A 105 17.25 6.63 -23.80
CA ALA A 105 16.94 5.59 -24.80
C ALA A 105 15.87 5.98 -25.83
N GLY A 106 15.34 7.20 -25.77
CA GLY A 106 14.43 7.77 -26.77
C GLY A 106 12.98 7.95 -26.32
N ARG A 107 12.18 8.57 -27.18
CA ARG A 107 10.82 9.10 -26.87
C ARG A 107 9.80 8.04 -26.41
N PHE A 108 10.08 6.75 -26.62
CA PHE A 108 9.17 5.64 -26.34
C PHE A 108 9.59 4.74 -25.17
N ALA A 109 10.70 5.05 -24.49
CA ALA A 109 11.23 4.19 -23.44
C ALA A 109 10.28 4.04 -22.22
N TRP A 110 9.41 5.02 -21.99
CA TRP A 110 8.37 4.97 -20.97
C TRP A 110 7.32 3.88 -21.22
N ILE A 111 7.14 3.42 -22.47
CA ILE A 111 6.17 2.37 -22.81
C ILE A 111 6.57 1.05 -22.16
N LEU A 112 7.86 0.75 -22.08
CA LEU A 112 8.35 -0.48 -21.46
C LEU A 112 8.05 -0.49 -19.95
N SER A 113 8.30 0.64 -19.27
CA SER A 113 7.91 0.83 -17.87
C SER A 113 6.41 0.70 -17.67
N TYR A 114 5.59 1.23 -18.58
CA TYR A 114 4.12 1.10 -18.53
C TYR A 114 3.66 -0.37 -18.66
N ILE A 115 4.23 -1.14 -19.59
CA ILE A 115 3.91 -2.56 -19.77
C ILE A 115 4.26 -3.35 -18.51
N TYR A 116 5.42 -3.08 -17.91
CA TYR A 116 5.83 -3.69 -16.65
C TYR A 116 4.84 -3.40 -15.52
N VAL A 117 4.50 -2.12 -15.28
CA VAL A 117 3.53 -1.73 -14.24
C VAL A 117 2.17 -2.39 -14.46
N THR A 118 1.71 -2.44 -15.71
CA THR A 118 0.45 -3.10 -16.07
C THR A 118 0.47 -4.59 -15.73
N GLY A 119 1.56 -5.29 -16.05
CA GLY A 119 1.73 -6.70 -15.69
C GLY A 119 1.70 -6.94 -14.18
N VAL A 120 2.37 -6.08 -13.41
CA VAL A 120 2.36 -6.14 -11.93
C VAL A 120 0.94 -5.90 -11.38
N ALA A 121 0.24 -4.88 -11.86
CA ALA A 121 -1.12 -4.56 -11.44
C ALA A 121 -2.10 -5.70 -11.73
N LEU A 122 -2.05 -6.30 -12.92
CA LEU A 122 -2.88 -7.45 -13.29
C LEU A 122 -2.59 -8.67 -12.43
N ARG A 123 -1.31 -8.94 -12.13
CA ARG A 123 -0.91 -10.02 -11.22
C ARG A 123 -1.53 -9.81 -9.84
N LEU A 124 -1.44 -8.60 -9.28
CA LEU A 124 -1.99 -8.29 -7.96
C LEU A 124 -3.51 -8.37 -7.92
N ALA A 125 -4.20 -7.81 -8.92
CA ALA A 125 -5.65 -7.90 -9.04
C ALA A 125 -6.12 -9.36 -9.07
N ARG A 126 -5.41 -10.23 -9.80
CA ARG A 126 -5.71 -11.67 -9.83
C ARG A 126 -5.53 -12.32 -8.46
N TYR A 127 -4.45 -12.01 -7.74
CA TYR A 127 -4.24 -12.54 -6.38
C TYR A 127 -5.31 -12.05 -5.40
N ASN A 128 -5.72 -10.79 -5.49
CA ASN A 128 -6.79 -10.23 -4.64
C ASN A 128 -8.13 -10.94 -4.89
N VAL A 129 -8.52 -11.14 -6.16
CA VAL A 129 -9.76 -11.85 -6.52
C VAL A 129 -9.75 -13.32 -6.07
N LEU A 130 -8.64 -14.03 -6.26
CA LEU A 130 -8.51 -15.42 -5.80
C LEU A 130 -8.61 -15.55 -4.27
N SER A 131 -8.16 -14.54 -3.54
CA SER A 131 -8.23 -14.50 -2.07
C SER A 131 -9.63 -14.21 -1.55
N ALA A 132 -10.43 -13.45 -2.31
CA ALA A 132 -11.82 -13.13 -1.98
C ALA A 132 -12.82 -14.29 -2.22
N GLY A 133 -12.41 -15.33 -2.96
CA GLY A 133 -13.30 -16.40 -3.45
C GLY A 133 -13.53 -17.61 -2.54
N LYS A 134 -13.09 -17.61 -1.26
CA LYS A 134 -13.43 -18.71 -0.34
C LYS A 134 -14.86 -18.52 0.21
N PRO A 135 -15.85 -19.35 -0.19
CA PRO A 135 -17.15 -19.31 0.45
C PRO A 135 -17.00 -19.66 1.95
N PRO A 136 -17.84 -19.09 2.85
CA PRO A 136 -17.90 -19.58 4.22
C PRO A 136 -18.25 -21.06 4.15
N THR A 137 -17.38 -21.93 4.66
CA THR A 137 -17.69 -23.35 4.80
C THR A 137 -18.84 -23.47 5.78
N ALA A 138 -20.05 -23.63 5.26
CA ALA A 138 -21.21 -24.06 6.01
C ALA A 138 -21.06 -25.57 6.26
N TRP A 139 -20.70 -25.91 7.49
CA TRP A 139 -21.10 -27.16 8.11
C TRP A 139 -22.03 -26.78 9.26
#